data_AF-A0A0Q6E762-F1
#
_entry.id   AF-A0A0Q6E762-F1
#
_cell.length_a   1.000
_cell.length_b   1.000
_cell.length_c   1.000
_cell.angle_alpha   90.00
_cell.angle_beta   90.00
_cell.angle_gamma   90.00
#
_symmetry.space_group_name_H-M   'P 1'
#
loop_
_entity.id
_entity.type
_entity.pdbx_description
1 polymer ?
#
loop_
_entity_poly.entity_id
_entity_poly.type
_entity_poly.pdbx_seq_one_letter_code
_entity_poly.pdbx_strand_id
1 'polypeptide(L)'
;MTGGIGKDVYVFDADLNGSSNVDVITDFNISDDGFELKSSVFRGLAVGTLQASQFSLDGIFSSGAPGVFYEAGTGNLYFDADGSGGGSSVQFAKTTSNLAITANHFRIV
;
A
#
# COMPACT_ATOMS: atom_id res chain seq x y z
N MET A 1 5.92 9.83 9.51
CA MET A 1 4.54 10.37 9.41
C MET A 1 3.77 9.90 10.62
N THR A 2 3.00 10.80 11.20
CA THR A 2 2.17 10.55 12.38
C THR A 2 0.85 11.28 12.16
N GLY A 3 -0.27 10.55 12.11
CA GLY A 3 -1.61 11.11 11.88
C GLY A 3 -2.20 11.74 13.13
N GLY A 4 -2.02 11.09 14.28
CA GLY A 4 -2.55 11.51 15.57
C GLY A 4 -3.84 10.79 15.95
N ILE A 5 -4.81 11.54 16.48
CA ILE A 5 -6.09 10.98 16.93
C ILE A 5 -7.14 11.26 15.87
N GLY A 6 -7.92 10.24 15.52
CA GLY A 6 -9.07 10.36 14.63
C GLY A 6 -8.87 9.54 13.37
N LYS A 7 -9.51 9.98 12.29
CA LYS A 7 -9.43 9.34 10.98
C LYS A 7 -8.41 10.08 10.14
N ASP A 8 -7.29 9.44 9.86
CA ASP A 8 -6.22 10.01 9.07
C ASP A 8 -6.10 9.35 7.70
N VAL A 9 -5.67 10.13 6.71
CA VAL A 9 -5.40 9.64 5.35
C VAL A 9 -3.95 9.93 5.00
N TYR A 10 -3.21 8.87 4.73
CA TYR A 10 -1.83 8.94 4.27
C TYR A 10 -1.81 8.94 2.73
N VAL A 11 -1.44 10.07 2.15
CA VAL A 11 -1.49 10.30 0.70
C VAL A 11 -0.13 9.99 0.06
N PHE A 12 -0.14 9.19 -1.00
CA PHE A 12 1.03 8.85 -1.81
C PHE A 12 0.82 9.32 -3.25
N ASP A 13 1.46 10.44 -3.60
CA ASP A 13 1.31 11.11 -4.90
C ASP A 13 2.63 11.45 -5.61
N ALA A 14 3.76 11.02 -5.04
CA ALA A 14 5.11 11.17 -5.58
C ALA A 14 5.63 9.89 -6.24
N ASP A 15 6.60 10.03 -7.15
CA ASP A 15 7.21 8.89 -7.85
C ASP A 15 7.83 7.86 -6.89
N LEU A 16 7.58 6.58 -7.16
CA LEU A 16 8.03 5.48 -6.29
C LEU A 16 9.55 5.27 -6.40
N ASN A 17 10.21 5.16 -5.25
CA ASN A 17 11.61 4.77 -5.19
C ASN A 17 11.91 4.08 -3.85
N GLY A 18 12.02 2.75 -3.86
CA GLY A 18 12.25 1.96 -2.65
C GLY A 18 13.59 2.20 -1.94
N SER A 19 14.51 2.96 -2.54
CA SER A 19 15.80 3.31 -1.93
C SER A 19 15.84 4.70 -1.31
N SER A 20 14.94 5.61 -1.73
CA SER A 20 15.00 7.02 -1.33
C SER A 20 13.65 7.67 -1.02
N ASN A 21 12.54 7.02 -1.36
CA ASN A 21 11.18 7.50 -1.16
C ASN A 21 10.33 6.39 -0.52
N VAL A 22 10.58 6.16 0.77
CA VAL A 22 9.83 5.19 1.59
C VAL A 22 9.41 5.89 2.87
N ASP A 23 8.11 6.10 3.04
CA ASP A 23 7.57 6.74 4.24
C ASP A 23 7.49 5.76 5.41
N VAL A 24 7.73 6.27 6.62
CA VAL A 24 7.53 5.52 7.88
C VAL A 24 6.32 6.09 8.59
N ILE A 25 5.28 5.28 8.75
CA ILE A 25 4.02 5.61 9.43
C ILE A 25 4.03 4.95 10.80
N THR A 26 3.94 5.75 11.86
CA THR A 26 4.22 5.29 13.23
C THR A 26 2.99 4.87 14.02
N ASP A 27 1.80 5.30 13.60
CA ASP A 27 0.58 5.27 14.42
C ASP A 27 -0.68 4.86 13.62
N PHE A 28 -0.52 4.17 12.49
CA PHE A 28 -1.65 3.73 11.67
C PHE A 28 -2.67 2.92 12.49
N ASN A 29 -3.91 3.39 12.51
CA ASN A 29 -5.04 2.73 13.17
C ASN A 29 -5.94 2.03 12.14
N ILE A 30 -5.99 0.69 12.22
CA ILE A 30 -6.80 -0.15 11.32
C ILE A 30 -8.30 0.12 11.33
N SER A 31 -8.84 0.80 12.34
CA SER A 31 -10.28 1.10 12.44
C SER A 31 -10.66 2.45 11.85
N ASP A 32 -9.69 3.38 11.77
CA ASP A 32 -9.96 4.79 11.48
C ASP A 32 -9.22 5.29 10.24
N ASP A 33 -8.01 4.78 9.97
CA ASP A 33 -7.10 5.35 9.00
C ASP A 33 -7.16 4.65 7.63
N GLY A 34 -6.70 5.37 6.60
CA GLY A 34 -6.59 4.86 5.25
C GLY A 34 -5.40 5.43 4.48
N PHE A 35 -5.20 4.86 3.30
CA PHE A 35 -4.18 5.24 2.34
C PHE A 35 -4.84 5.74 1.06
N GLU A 36 -4.40 6.89 0.56
CA GLU A 36 -4.76 7.35 -0.78
C GLU A 36 -3.58 7.22 -1.71
N LEU A 37 -3.78 6.47 -2.79
CA LEU A 37 -2.75 6.15 -3.78
C LEU A 37 -3.11 6.83 -5.10
N LYS A 38 -2.26 7.73 -5.58
CA LYS A 38 -2.52 8.43 -6.84
C LYS A 38 -2.37 7.49 -8.03
N SER A 39 -3.42 7.34 -8.82
CA SER A 39 -3.50 6.44 -9.99
C SER A 39 -2.42 6.67 -11.04
N SER A 40 -1.89 7.90 -11.16
CA SER A 40 -0.77 8.21 -12.06
C SER A 40 0.56 7.60 -11.60
N VAL A 41 0.73 7.39 -10.29
CA VAL A 41 1.90 6.77 -9.66
C VAL A 41 1.69 5.25 -9.59
N PHE A 42 0.55 4.82 -9.07
CA PHE A 42 0.18 3.40 -8.88
C PHE A 42 -0.57 2.87 -10.11
N ARG A 43 0.13 2.84 -11.24
CA ARG A 43 -0.45 2.60 -12.57
C ARG A 43 -1.09 1.22 -12.69
N GLY A 44 -2.28 1.16 -13.30
CA GLY A 44 -3.01 -0.09 -13.53
C GLY A 44 -3.94 -0.49 -12.39
N LEU A 45 -3.97 0.26 -11.29
CA LEU A 45 -5.05 0.22 -10.31
C LEU A 45 -6.21 1.12 -10.78
N ALA A 46 -7.44 0.64 -10.65
CA ALA A 46 -8.63 1.42 -11.01
C ALA A 46 -8.99 2.41 -9.89
N VAL A 47 -9.44 3.61 -10.25
CA VAL A 47 -9.92 4.64 -9.29
C VAL A 47 -11.05 4.07 -8.43
N GLY A 48 -11.00 4.33 -7.13
CA GLY A 48 -11.92 3.78 -6.14
C GLY A 48 -11.21 2.91 -5.10
N THR A 49 -11.97 2.08 -4.37
CA THR A 49 -11.39 1.14 -3.41
C THR A 49 -10.54 0.09 -4.16
N LEU A 50 -9.36 -0.22 -3.63
CA LEU A 50 -8.51 -1.27 -4.19
C LEU A 50 -9.27 -2.61 -4.24
N GLN A 51 -9.22 -3.30 -5.37
CA GLN A 51 -9.86 -4.59 -5.50
C GLN A 51 -9.16 -5.63 -4.63
N ALA A 52 -9.92 -6.52 -3.99
CA ALA A 52 -9.36 -7.59 -3.18
C ALA A 52 -8.39 -8.50 -3.96
N SER A 53 -8.59 -8.67 -5.27
CA SER A 53 -7.69 -9.41 -6.17
C SER A 53 -6.36 -8.71 -6.47
N GLN A 54 -6.25 -7.43 -6.13
CA GLN A 54 -5.05 -6.59 -6.28
C GLN A 54 -4.39 -6.29 -4.93
N PHE A 55 -4.82 -6.97 -3.86
CA PHE A 55 -4.20 -6.90 -2.56
C PHE A 55 -3.65 -8.27 -2.17
N SER A 56 -2.43 -8.31 -1.63
CA SER A 56 -1.77 -9.53 -1.18
C SER A 56 -1.06 -9.35 0.17
N LEU A 57 -0.92 -10.45 0.92
CA LEU A 57 -0.12 -10.49 2.15
C LEU A 57 1.22 -11.22 1.95
N ASP A 58 1.38 -11.95 0.86
CA ASP A 58 2.55 -12.78 0.53
C ASP A 58 3.27 -12.31 -0.75
N GLY A 59 2.77 -11.23 -1.36
CA GLY A 59 3.28 -10.70 -2.61
C GLY A 59 2.86 -11.51 -3.84
N ILE A 60 1.98 -12.52 -3.71
CA ILE A 60 1.47 -13.30 -4.83
C ILE A 60 0.09 -12.74 -5.23
N PHE A 61 -0.05 -12.37 -6.51
CA PHE A 61 -1.31 -11.90 -7.09
C PHE A 61 -1.91 -12.95 -8.01
N SER A 62 -3.18 -13.30 -7.82
CA SER A 62 -3.87 -14.33 -8.61
C SER A 62 -4.15 -13.92 -10.05
N SER A 63 -4.11 -12.62 -10.33
CA SER A 63 -4.46 -12.02 -11.61
C SER A 63 -3.27 -11.78 -12.55
N GLY A 64 -2.03 -11.80 -12.03
CA GLY A 64 -0.86 -11.27 -12.73
C GLY A 64 -1.02 -9.78 -13.10
N ALA A 65 -1.87 -9.06 -12.36
CA ALA A 65 -2.14 -7.65 -12.57
C ALA A 65 -1.47 -6.80 -11.47
N PRO A 66 -1.29 -5.48 -11.69
CA PRO A 66 -0.70 -4.61 -10.69
C PRO A 66 -1.46 -4.67 -9.37
N GLY A 67 -0.74 -4.55 -8.26
CA GLY A 67 -1.31 -4.71 -6.93
C GLY A 67 -0.44 -4.14 -5.82
N VAL A 68 -1.05 -4.06 -4.63
CA VAL A 68 -0.38 -3.66 -3.39
C VAL A 68 -0.21 -4.90 -2.54
N PHE A 69 0.96 -5.08 -1.95
CA PHE A 69 1.14 -6.11 -0.93
C PHE A 69 1.65 -5.53 0.38
N TYR A 70 1.20 -6.16 1.47
CA TYR A 70 1.57 -5.82 2.83
C TYR A 70 2.27 -7.00 3.51
N GLU A 71 3.53 -6.79 3.89
CA GLU A 71 4.31 -7.77 4.64
C GLU A 71 4.06 -7.59 6.15
N ALA A 72 3.10 -8.35 6.69
CA ALA A 72 2.65 -8.16 8.08
C ALA A 72 3.78 -8.27 9.11
N GLY A 73 4.76 -9.16 8.90
CA GLY A 73 5.86 -9.34 9.86
C GLY A 73 6.75 -8.10 10.01
N THR A 74 6.93 -7.32 8.94
CA THR A 74 7.80 -6.15 8.92
C THR A 74 7.03 -4.83 8.95
N GLY A 75 5.76 -4.84 8.57
CA GLY A 75 4.94 -3.64 8.35
C GLY A 75 5.16 -3.00 6.99
N ASN A 76 5.92 -3.62 6.08
CA ASN A 76 6.27 -3.00 4.81
C ASN A 76 5.10 -3.05 3.80
N LEU A 77 4.92 -1.96 3.06
CA LEU A 77 3.96 -1.83 1.98
C LEU A 77 4.68 -1.61 0.65
N TYR A 78 4.24 -2.36 -0.36
CA TYR A 78 4.86 -2.39 -1.67
C TYR A 78 3.82 -2.27 -2.76
N PHE A 79 4.22 -1.67 -3.87
CA PHE A 79 3.47 -1.70 -5.11
C PHE A 79 4.19 -2.60 -6.10
N ASP A 80 3.46 -3.55 -6.67
CA ASP A 80 3.90 -4.38 -7.77
C ASP A 80 3.19 -3.93 -9.05
N ALA A 81 3.97 -3.38 -9.99
CA ALA A 81 3.45 -2.83 -11.23
C ALA A 81 3.24 -3.87 -12.33
N ASP A 82 3.81 -5.08 -12.20
CA ASP A 82 3.69 -6.14 -13.20
C ASP A 82 2.91 -7.36 -12.69
N GLY A 83 2.62 -7.41 -11.38
CA GLY A 83 1.84 -8.47 -10.74
C GLY A 83 2.56 -9.82 -10.69
N SER A 84 3.87 -9.85 -10.98
CA SER A 84 4.70 -11.07 -10.96
C SER A 84 5.05 -11.53 -9.55
N GLY A 85 4.90 -10.65 -8.57
CA GLY A 85 5.17 -10.85 -7.17
C GLY A 85 6.63 -10.65 -6.78
N GLY A 86 6.86 -9.87 -5.72
CA GLY A 86 8.11 -9.71 -4.97
C GLY A 86 9.32 -9.11 -5.72
N GLY A 87 9.72 -9.68 -6.86
CA GLY A 87 11.00 -9.42 -7.53
C GLY A 87 11.14 -8.03 -8.14
N SER A 88 10.04 -7.42 -8.58
CA SER A 88 10.01 -6.07 -9.19
C SER A 88 9.25 -5.05 -8.35
N SER A 89 8.77 -5.44 -7.17
CA SER A 89 7.94 -4.59 -6.34
C SER A 89 8.74 -3.45 -5.71
N VAL A 90 8.12 -2.28 -5.60
CA VAL A 90 8.74 -1.08 -5.01
C VAL A 90 8.11 -0.82 -3.66
N GLN A 91 8.92 -0.83 -2.61
CA GLN A 91 8.48 -0.38 -1.29
C GLN A 91 8.16 1.10 -1.36
N PHE A 92 7.01 1.50 -0.83
CA PHE A 92 6.61 2.91 -0.76
C PHE A 92 6.32 3.38 0.67
N ALA A 93 5.98 2.45 1.56
CA ALA A 93 5.74 2.77 2.95
C ALA A 93 6.12 1.64 3.90
N LYS A 94 6.16 1.98 5.19
CA LYS A 94 6.29 1.06 6.31
C LYS A 94 5.40 1.53 7.46
N THR A 95 4.59 0.63 7.99
CA THR A 95 3.80 0.81 9.22
C THR A 95 4.49 0.12 10.40
N THR A 96 3.85 0.17 11.58
CA THR A 96 4.09 -0.85 12.61
C THR A 96 3.72 -2.23 12.09
N SER A 97 4.37 -3.28 12.58
CA SER A 97 4.12 -4.65 12.15
C SER A 97 2.83 -5.22 12.73
N ASN A 98 2.35 -6.31 12.13
CA ASN A 98 1.22 -7.13 12.56
C ASN A 98 -0.15 -6.43 12.58
N LEU A 99 -0.29 -5.32 11.83
CA LEU A 99 -1.59 -4.72 11.57
C LEU A 99 -2.42 -5.59 10.62
N ALA A 100 -3.74 -5.65 10.85
CA ALA A 100 -4.68 -6.35 9.97
C ALA A 100 -5.07 -5.49 8.75
N ILE A 101 -4.08 -5.05 7.98
CA ILE A 101 -4.31 -4.22 6.79
C ILE A 101 -4.99 -5.06 5.69
N THR A 102 -6.01 -4.49 5.04
CA THR A 102 -6.75 -5.10 3.94
C THR A 102 -6.88 -4.12 2.77
N ALA A 103 -7.37 -4.61 1.62
CA ALA A 103 -7.67 -3.77 0.45
C ALA A 103 -8.58 -2.58 0.77
N ASN A 104 -9.47 -2.69 1.76
CA ASN A 104 -10.42 -1.63 2.11
C ASN A 104 -9.77 -0.39 2.73
N HIS A 105 -8.52 -0.49 3.20
CA HIS A 105 -7.77 0.66 3.68
C HIS A 105 -7.16 1.47 2.53
N PHE A 106 -7.21 0.99 1.29
CA PHE A 106 -6.60 1.66 0.14
C PHE A 106 -7.65 2.23 -0.79
N ARG A 107 -7.51 3.52 -1.10
CA ARG A 107 -8.31 4.24 -2.08
C ARG A 107 -7.41 4.78 -3.18
N ILE A 108 -7.74 4.45 -4.41
CA ILE A 108 -7.06 4.95 -5.60
C ILE A 108 -7.74 6.24 -6.06
N VAL A 109 -6.95 7.29 -6.27
CA VAL A 109 -7.42 8.65 -6.60
C VAL A 109 -6.83 9.20 -7.90
#